data_AF-A0A246Q7Q2-F1
#
_entry.id   AF-A0A246Q7Q2-F1
#
_cell.length_a   1.000
_cell.length_b   1.000
_cell.length_c   1.000
_cell.angle_alpha   90.00
_cell.angle_beta   90.00
_cell.angle_gamma   90.00
#
_symmetry.space_group_name_H-M   'P 1'
#
loop_
_entity.id
_entity.type
_entity.pdbx_description
1 polymer ?
#
loop_
_entity_poly.entity_id
_entity_poly.type
_entity_poly.pdbx_seq_one_letter_code
_entity_poly.pdbx_strand_id
1 'polypeptide(L)'
;MHPLSNAFTASTSGFHPDFFSESTLPLPAAVAAAADPAAPAIRYSPDHHGSFEQFRLSEDFQRANECVRADVGALVAFIDAHEPSRGDWVRQQFNIFLENLDAGAFSRLDELLYRYGLPALHEATQLVSGDSTVNCTPMALQDKVQAILRLADGVTVCAPGVTSNLASAARDLALGTGRLREKIWQAKEQAVAQQLQKRVSDWYRNRVSQLRDELALFQPGAEAALQQFYANNEIHLVNELWDEMADQLGLPRKNDPLHVAMPFDQSIREVEKSDWRESIRNSLKPSAIAMTIAEEMLRAYEEDVLQAGLPLEGPRDSGLEGALAATGRATSERFGLPASEALNLYNLVAFEGDDYRVMKDAAPLAVELLARMDKLGLISGQPQNKGHWTEQPGGADYTLFVYEELAWKVEGCGHALQGMAWTDVDRSSALPVILKDLRDWSEANANAKASVNAGAPAIPPQGALRHVIGKTLPDVCLHEIPAAWVTDQTTHQALRDRLGLGLSAYATYIEHRWPAQLTALVNDCVRNRVTLPTLFRSYEQQSGVKALPPRRLVLACQDLTYADPCVAVLKHWPPDADIDFRLKLCLGNRLEFAGFQLARRAYLFTHRRSIPQEWPKPLGSTKRKP
;
A
#
# COMPACT_ATOMS: atom_id res chain seq x y z
N MET A 1 -25.74 -43.66 19.21
CA MET A 1 -24.97 -43.31 17.99
C MET A 1 -25.40 -41.93 17.55
N HIS A 2 -24.64 -40.90 17.90
CA HIS A 2 -24.82 -39.55 17.37
C HIS A 2 -24.13 -39.45 16.01
N PRO A 3 -24.70 -38.75 15.02
CA PRO A 3 -24.00 -38.53 13.77
C PRO A 3 -22.89 -37.49 13.99
N LEU A 4 -21.65 -37.91 13.73
CA LEU A 4 -20.49 -37.04 13.58
C LEU A 4 -20.74 -36.15 12.36
N SER A 5 -21.13 -34.90 12.61
CA SER A 5 -21.22 -33.86 11.57
C SER A 5 -20.10 -32.85 11.78
N ASN A 6 -18.85 -33.29 11.58
CA ASN A 6 -17.70 -32.39 11.42
C ASN A 6 -17.36 -32.30 9.93
N ALA A 7 -18.22 -31.66 9.16
CA ALA A 7 -17.83 -31.05 7.91
C ALA A 7 -17.55 -29.58 8.22
N PHE A 8 -16.32 -29.26 8.62
CA PHE A 8 -15.83 -27.89 8.60
C PHE A 8 -15.82 -27.45 7.13
N THR A 9 -16.90 -26.81 6.69
CA THR A 9 -16.86 -26.00 5.48
C THR A 9 -15.79 -24.96 5.71
N ALA A 10 -14.72 -24.98 4.90
CA ALA A 10 -13.64 -24.01 4.98
C ALA A 10 -14.25 -22.60 4.93
N SER A 11 -14.34 -21.94 6.09
CA SER A 11 -14.72 -20.53 6.17
C SER A 11 -13.73 -19.78 5.29
N THR A 12 -14.23 -19.03 4.31
CA THR A 12 -13.43 -18.07 3.55
C THR A 12 -12.73 -17.15 4.55
N SER A 13 -11.41 -17.06 4.48
CA SER A 13 -10.63 -16.12 5.31
C SER A 13 -10.93 -14.68 4.91
N GLY A 14 -10.95 -13.78 5.88
CA GLY A 14 -11.19 -12.35 5.64
C GLY A 14 -11.82 -11.65 6.83
N PHE A 15 -12.07 -10.35 6.69
CA PHE A 15 -12.82 -9.59 7.69
C PHE A 15 -14.27 -10.06 7.80
N HIS A 16 -14.83 -10.06 9.00
CA HIS A 16 -16.27 -10.26 9.21
C HIS A 16 -17.07 -9.14 8.54
N PRO A 17 -18.29 -9.41 8.02
CA PRO A 17 -19.14 -8.37 7.43
C PRO A 17 -19.38 -7.17 8.35
N ASP A 18 -19.45 -7.40 9.66
CA ASP A 18 -19.65 -6.38 10.69
C ASP A 18 -18.47 -5.38 10.76
N PHE A 19 -17.28 -5.76 10.30
CA PHE A 19 -16.14 -4.84 10.14
C PHE A 19 -16.33 -3.84 8.98
N PHE A 20 -17.22 -4.13 8.04
CA PHE A 20 -17.61 -3.24 6.94
C PHE A 20 -18.95 -2.57 7.19
N SER A 21 -19.57 -2.78 8.35
CA SER A 21 -20.70 -1.94 8.74
C SER A 21 -20.14 -0.59 9.21
N GLU A 22 -20.82 0.50 8.85
CA GLU A 22 -20.44 1.84 9.31
C GLU A 22 -20.28 1.76 10.83
N SER A 23 -19.08 2.07 11.28
CA SER A 23 -18.77 2.00 12.69
C SER A 23 -19.65 3.04 13.37
N THR A 24 -20.78 2.63 13.93
CA THR A 24 -21.49 3.39 14.96
C THR A 24 -20.66 3.36 16.24
N LEU A 25 -19.34 3.52 16.16
CA LEU A 25 -18.56 4.03 17.27
C LEU A 25 -19.20 5.38 17.54
N PRO A 26 -19.93 5.53 18.65
CA PRO A 26 -20.33 6.84 19.07
C PRO A 26 -19.03 7.63 19.14
N LEU A 27 -18.98 8.83 18.54
CA LEU A 27 -18.10 9.88 19.06
C LEU A 27 -18.19 9.75 20.59
N PRO A 28 -17.10 9.42 21.31
CA PRO A 28 -17.20 8.89 22.65
C PRO A 28 -18.07 9.82 23.48
N ALA A 29 -19.29 9.37 23.81
CA ALA A 29 -20.22 10.12 24.67
C ALA A 29 -19.60 10.42 26.04
N ALA A 30 -18.48 9.75 26.36
CA ALA A 30 -17.65 9.95 27.53
C ALA A 30 -16.90 11.29 27.57
N VAL A 31 -16.71 12.01 26.45
CA VAL A 31 -16.12 13.36 26.48
C VAL A 31 -17.14 14.40 26.98
N ALA A 32 -18.45 14.12 26.85
CA ALA A 32 -19.50 15.04 27.29
C ALA A 32 -19.79 14.98 28.81
N ALA A 33 -19.26 14.00 29.54
CA ALA A 33 -19.73 13.70 30.90
C ALA A 33 -18.75 14.06 32.03
N ALA A 34 -17.50 14.45 31.75
CA ALA A 34 -16.50 14.61 32.82
C ALA A 34 -15.52 15.79 32.69
N ALA A 35 -15.59 16.61 31.64
CA ALA A 35 -14.97 17.92 31.64
C ALA A 35 -16.01 18.97 32.06
N ASP A 36 -15.61 20.00 32.82
CA ASP A 36 -16.34 21.27 32.80
C ASP A 36 -16.64 21.59 31.32
N PRO A 37 -17.88 21.89 30.93
CA PRO A 37 -18.23 21.99 29.52
C PRO A 37 -17.39 23.09 28.88
N ALA A 38 -16.31 22.70 28.22
CA ALA A 38 -15.64 23.54 27.26
C ALA A 38 -16.75 24.07 26.35
N ALA A 39 -16.81 25.40 26.20
CA ALA A 39 -17.90 26.03 25.47
C ALA A 39 -18.08 25.31 24.12
N PRO A 40 -19.30 24.82 23.80
CA PRO A 40 -19.50 24.02 22.60
C PRO A 40 -19.04 24.82 21.38
N ALA A 41 -18.37 24.14 20.44
CA ALA A 41 -17.94 24.74 19.19
C ALA A 41 -19.12 25.49 18.55
N ILE A 42 -18.93 26.79 18.31
CA ILE A 42 -19.94 27.62 17.65
C ILE A 42 -19.95 27.19 16.18
N ARG A 43 -21.07 26.63 15.74
CA ARG A 43 -21.23 26.07 14.38
C ARG A 43 -22.42 26.69 13.69
N TYR A 44 -22.31 26.85 12.37
CA TYR A 44 -23.48 27.21 11.58
C TYR A 44 -24.49 26.05 11.55
N SER A 45 -25.76 26.38 11.76
CA SER A 45 -26.91 25.48 11.64
C SER A 45 -28.06 26.24 10.98
N PRO A 46 -28.61 25.74 9.86
CA PRO A 46 -29.74 26.39 9.19
C PRO A 46 -30.97 26.56 10.09
N ASP A 47 -31.21 25.59 10.97
CA ASP A 47 -32.38 25.60 11.86
C ASP A 47 -32.29 26.71 12.91
N HIS A 48 -31.07 27.08 13.33
CA HIS A 48 -30.85 28.09 14.36
C HIS A 48 -30.63 29.48 13.78
N HIS A 49 -29.84 29.58 12.71
CA HIS A 49 -29.37 30.87 12.18
C HIS A 49 -30.08 31.29 10.89
N GLY A 50 -30.91 30.42 10.30
CA GLY A 50 -31.51 30.65 8.99
C GLY A 50 -30.48 30.50 7.87
N SER A 51 -30.39 31.47 6.95
CA SER A 51 -29.42 31.41 5.85
C SER A 51 -27.99 31.66 6.34
N PHE A 52 -27.00 31.20 5.58
CA PHE A 52 -25.59 31.46 5.93
C PHE A 52 -25.27 32.96 5.95
N GLU A 53 -25.89 33.76 5.08
CA GLU A 53 -25.75 35.23 5.10
C GLU A 53 -26.31 35.86 6.39
N GLN A 54 -27.38 35.30 6.97
CA GLN A 54 -27.88 35.75 8.27
C GLN A 54 -26.90 35.39 9.39
N PHE A 55 -26.29 34.20 9.34
CA PHE A 55 -25.24 33.82 10.26
C PHE A 55 -24.03 34.76 10.17
N ARG A 56 -23.56 35.12 8.97
CA ARG A 56 -22.43 36.07 8.78
C ARG A 56 -22.63 37.44 9.43
N LEU A 57 -23.88 37.88 9.56
CA LEU A 57 -24.24 39.14 10.21
C LEU A 57 -24.48 39.01 11.72
N SER A 58 -24.45 37.79 12.26
CA SER A 58 -24.71 37.51 13.67
C SER A 58 -23.44 37.64 14.53
N GLU A 59 -23.63 37.82 15.84
CA GLU A 59 -22.54 37.77 16.82
C GLU A 59 -21.88 36.39 16.86
N ASP A 60 -22.63 35.31 16.60
CA ASP A 60 -22.10 33.95 16.60
C ASP A 60 -21.06 33.73 15.50
N PHE A 61 -21.15 34.43 14.36
CA PHE A 61 -20.11 34.38 13.33
C PHE A 61 -18.81 35.04 13.78
N GLN A 62 -18.87 36.14 14.53
CA GLN A 62 -17.68 36.77 15.10
C GLN A 62 -17.03 35.84 16.13
N ARG A 63 -17.83 35.26 17.02
CA ARG A 63 -17.35 34.31 18.03
C ARG A 63 -16.77 33.05 17.40
N ALA A 64 -17.39 32.51 16.34
CA ALA A 64 -16.86 31.37 15.60
C ALA A 64 -15.47 31.69 15.02
N ASN A 65 -15.29 32.89 14.44
CA ASN A 65 -14.00 33.34 13.92
C ASN A 65 -12.93 33.55 14.99
N GLU A 66 -13.31 33.99 16.18
CA GLU A 66 -12.42 34.06 17.34
C GLU A 66 -12.00 32.66 17.80
N CYS A 67 -12.95 31.72 17.89
CA CYS A 67 -12.68 30.32 18.21
C CYS A 67 -11.69 29.69 17.23
N VAL A 68 -11.89 29.87 15.93
CA VAL A 68 -10.97 29.32 14.91
C VAL A 68 -9.55 29.85 15.07
N ARG A 69 -9.38 31.15 15.33
CA ARG A 69 -8.04 31.72 15.55
C ARG A 69 -7.40 31.20 16.84
N ALA A 70 -8.19 31.02 17.89
CA ALA A 70 -7.72 30.43 19.14
C ALA A 70 -7.30 28.96 18.93
N ASP A 71 -8.10 28.17 18.22
CA ASP A 71 -7.84 26.77 17.91
C ASP A 71 -6.56 26.61 17.08
N VAL A 72 -6.44 27.38 15.98
CA VAL A 72 -5.21 27.44 15.17
C VAL A 72 -4.00 27.85 16.03
N GLY A 73 -4.15 28.88 16.87
CA GLY A 73 -3.11 29.34 17.76
C GLY A 73 -2.64 28.25 18.73
N ALA A 74 -3.57 27.47 19.28
CA ALA A 74 -3.26 26.35 20.16
C ALA A 74 -2.50 25.23 19.45
N LEU A 75 -2.90 24.87 18.21
CA LEU A 75 -2.20 23.86 17.41
C LEU A 75 -0.78 24.31 17.03
N VAL A 76 -0.59 25.58 16.67
CA VAL A 76 0.73 26.16 16.39
C VAL A 76 1.59 26.15 17.65
N ALA A 77 1.05 26.60 18.80
CA ALA A 77 1.78 26.60 20.07
C ALA A 77 2.21 25.19 20.49
N PHE A 78 1.37 24.18 20.23
CA PHE A 78 1.71 22.78 20.46
C PHE A 78 2.91 22.34 19.60
N ILE A 79 2.92 22.67 18.31
CA ILE A 79 4.06 22.36 17.43
C ILE A 79 5.32 23.13 17.84
N ASP A 80 5.22 24.40 18.19
CA ASP A 80 6.36 25.19 18.65
C ASP A 80 7.01 24.57 19.91
N ALA A 81 6.20 23.95 20.79
CA ALA A 81 6.68 23.30 22.00
C ALA A 81 7.32 21.92 21.76
N HIS A 82 6.87 21.19 20.73
CA HIS A 82 7.17 19.75 20.58
C HIS A 82 7.91 19.37 19.28
N GLU A 83 7.79 20.16 18.23
CA GLU A 83 8.49 20.00 16.94
C GLU A 83 8.88 21.38 16.38
N PRO A 84 9.78 22.13 17.06
CA PRO A 84 10.08 23.52 16.72
C PRO A 84 10.68 23.67 15.32
N SER A 85 11.28 22.62 14.76
CA SER A 85 11.81 22.63 13.39
C SER A 85 10.75 22.83 12.31
N ARG A 86 9.47 22.55 12.64
CA ARG A 86 8.31 22.66 11.74
C ARG A 86 7.38 23.81 12.08
N GLY A 87 7.57 24.49 13.21
CA GLY A 87 6.66 25.52 13.73
C GLY A 87 6.37 26.65 12.75
N ASP A 88 7.41 27.22 12.12
CA ASP A 88 7.24 28.31 11.15
C ASP A 88 6.45 27.89 9.91
N TRP A 89 6.69 26.68 9.42
CA TRP A 89 5.96 26.15 8.27
C TRP A 89 4.48 25.89 8.62
N VAL A 90 4.20 25.28 9.77
CA VAL A 90 2.82 25.05 10.24
C VAL A 90 2.08 26.38 10.41
N ARG A 91 2.72 27.37 11.03
CA ARG A 91 2.18 28.72 11.19
C ARG A 91 1.86 29.37 9.84
N GLN A 92 2.75 29.22 8.85
CA GLN A 92 2.52 29.73 7.51
C GLN A 92 1.28 29.10 6.84
N GLN A 93 1.12 27.77 6.92
CA GLN A 93 -0.03 27.09 6.31
C GLN A 93 -1.35 27.52 6.97
N PHE A 94 -1.39 27.58 8.30
CA PHE A 94 -2.59 28.04 9.00
C PHE A 94 -2.89 29.52 8.78
N ASN A 95 -1.87 30.38 8.63
CA ASN A 95 -2.09 31.78 8.26
C ASN A 95 -2.73 31.90 6.87
N ILE A 96 -2.27 31.12 5.89
CA ILE A 96 -2.91 31.06 4.56
C ILE A 96 -4.38 30.62 4.68
N PHE A 97 -4.66 29.61 5.52
CA PHE A 97 -6.03 29.18 5.77
C PHE A 97 -6.89 30.30 6.36
N LEU A 98 -6.40 31.01 7.39
CA LEU A 98 -7.11 32.13 8.00
C LEU A 98 -7.30 33.31 7.02
N GLU A 99 -6.29 33.64 6.21
CA GLU A 99 -6.38 34.67 5.18
C GLU A 99 -7.44 34.32 4.14
N ASN A 100 -7.49 33.06 3.69
CA ASN A 100 -8.52 32.59 2.76
C ASN A 100 -9.92 32.62 3.37
N LEU A 101 -10.04 32.28 4.65
CA LEU A 101 -11.30 32.35 5.39
C LEU A 101 -11.80 33.81 5.52
N ASP A 102 -10.91 34.72 5.91
CA ASP A 102 -11.24 36.15 6.10
C ASP A 102 -11.55 36.85 4.77
N ALA A 103 -10.87 36.48 3.69
CA ALA A 103 -11.12 37.01 2.35
C ALA A 103 -12.40 36.44 1.70
N GLY A 104 -13.07 35.46 2.31
CA GLY A 104 -14.17 34.73 1.69
C GLY A 104 -13.75 34.01 0.40
N ALA A 105 -12.49 33.58 0.32
CA ALA A 105 -11.91 32.96 -0.87
C ALA A 105 -12.57 31.61 -1.21
N PHE A 106 -13.19 30.96 -0.22
CA PHE A 106 -13.96 29.74 -0.38
C PHE A 106 -15.40 29.98 -0.91
N SER A 107 -15.82 31.25 -0.99
CA SER A 107 -17.06 31.69 -1.64
C SER A 107 -18.30 30.91 -1.16
N ARG A 108 -19.09 30.34 -2.09
CA ARG A 108 -20.34 29.61 -1.80
C ARG A 108 -20.16 28.37 -0.91
N LEU A 109 -18.93 27.98 -0.61
CA LEU A 109 -18.62 26.80 0.19
C LEU A 109 -18.16 27.14 1.62
N ASP A 110 -18.10 28.43 1.98
CA ASP A 110 -17.89 28.86 3.37
C ASP A 110 -18.90 28.18 4.31
N GLU A 111 -20.15 28.04 3.88
CA GLU A 111 -21.21 27.36 4.66
C GLU A 111 -20.77 25.97 5.16
N LEU A 112 -20.14 25.17 4.30
CA LEU A 112 -19.71 23.81 4.65
C LEU A 112 -18.57 23.82 5.67
N LEU A 113 -17.65 24.77 5.52
CA LEU A 113 -16.54 24.93 6.44
C LEU A 113 -17.08 25.29 7.84
N TYR A 114 -18.00 26.26 7.95
CA TYR A 114 -18.60 26.66 9.23
C TYR A 114 -19.56 25.62 9.82
N ARG A 115 -20.14 24.76 8.98
CA ARG A 115 -21.07 23.71 9.42
C ARG A 115 -20.36 22.44 9.89
N TYR A 116 -19.30 22.04 9.19
CA TYR A 116 -18.64 20.74 9.40
C TYR A 116 -17.15 20.85 9.69
N GLY A 117 -16.42 21.77 9.04
CA GLY A 117 -14.97 21.89 9.18
C GLY A 117 -14.53 22.51 10.52
N LEU A 118 -15.10 23.65 10.91
CA LEU A 118 -14.72 24.33 12.16
C LEU A 118 -15.02 23.51 13.41
N PRO A 119 -16.15 22.79 13.52
CA PRO A 119 -16.36 21.85 14.63
C PRO A 119 -15.29 20.76 14.70
N ALA A 120 -14.85 20.23 13.55
CA ALA A 120 -13.79 19.23 13.50
C ALA A 120 -12.43 19.83 13.90
N LEU A 121 -12.10 21.06 13.48
CA LEU A 121 -10.90 21.77 13.94
C LEU A 121 -10.90 21.94 15.47
N HIS A 122 -12.04 22.34 16.03
CA HIS A 122 -12.19 22.53 17.46
C HIS A 122 -12.01 21.20 18.21
N GLU A 123 -12.65 20.13 17.74
CA GLU A 123 -12.47 18.78 18.28
C GLU A 123 -11.01 18.31 18.22
N ALA A 124 -10.34 18.49 17.07
CA ALA A 124 -8.92 18.19 16.91
C ALA A 124 -8.07 18.96 17.93
N THR A 125 -8.37 20.25 18.12
CA THR A 125 -7.66 21.10 19.08
C THR A 125 -7.90 20.62 20.51
N GLN A 126 -9.14 20.29 20.88
CA GLN A 126 -9.43 19.73 22.20
C GLN A 126 -8.70 18.41 22.45
N LEU A 127 -8.56 17.54 21.44
CA LEU A 127 -7.81 16.28 21.56
C LEU A 127 -6.29 16.51 21.72
N VAL A 128 -5.77 17.57 21.11
CA VAL A 128 -4.36 17.96 21.24
C VAL A 128 -4.09 18.60 22.60
N SER A 129 -4.90 19.59 22.99
CA SER A 129 -4.76 20.40 24.22
C SER A 129 -5.28 19.70 25.47
N GLY A 130 -6.15 18.68 25.33
CA GLY A 130 -6.71 17.92 26.42
C GLY A 130 -5.64 17.18 27.20
N ASP A 131 -5.44 17.63 28.44
CA ASP A 131 -4.56 16.99 29.41
C ASP A 131 -5.30 15.81 30.02
N SER A 132 -5.05 14.59 29.50
CA SER A 132 -5.20 13.25 30.14
C SER A 132 -6.25 13.02 31.26
N THR A 133 -7.38 13.72 31.27
CA THR A 133 -8.29 13.72 32.41
C THR A 133 -9.60 13.03 32.04
N VAL A 134 -9.75 11.84 32.61
CA VAL A 134 -10.94 10.97 32.63
C VAL A 134 -11.06 10.02 31.43
N ASN A 135 -10.25 8.95 31.47
CA ASN A 135 -10.41 7.67 30.75
C ASN A 135 -9.81 7.51 29.35
N CYS A 136 -9.11 8.50 28.79
CA CYS A 136 -8.38 8.32 27.54
C CYS A 136 -6.89 8.05 27.81
N THR A 137 -6.34 6.98 27.22
CA THR A 137 -4.91 6.69 27.17
C THR A 137 -4.17 7.93 26.63
N PRO A 138 -3.01 8.35 27.20
CA PRO A 138 -2.25 9.45 26.65
C PRO A 138 -1.91 9.14 25.18
N MET A 139 -2.50 9.88 24.25
CA MET A 139 -2.10 9.75 22.84
C MET A 139 -0.63 10.12 22.73
N ALA A 140 0.15 9.35 21.98
CA ALA A 140 1.55 9.66 21.82
C ALA A 140 1.75 11.06 21.29
N LEU A 141 2.73 11.75 21.88
CA LEU A 141 3.13 13.07 21.46
C LEU A 141 3.39 13.13 19.94
N GLN A 142 4.02 12.09 19.39
CA GLN A 142 4.33 12.02 17.97
C GLN A 142 3.08 11.91 17.09
N ASP A 143 2.05 11.17 17.51
CA ASP A 143 0.79 11.06 16.76
C ASP A 143 0.08 12.43 16.71
N LYS A 144 0.08 13.17 17.82
CA LYS A 144 -0.41 14.56 17.86
C LYS A 144 0.35 15.45 16.89
N VAL A 145 1.69 15.39 16.90
CA VAL A 145 2.54 16.16 15.98
C VAL A 145 2.23 15.80 14.53
N GLN A 146 2.21 14.52 14.18
CA GLN A 146 1.98 14.08 12.80
C GLN A 146 0.58 14.43 12.30
N ALA A 147 -0.45 14.32 13.13
CA ALA A 147 -1.80 14.73 12.77
C ALA A 147 -1.87 16.24 12.46
N ILE A 148 -1.21 17.09 13.26
CA ILE A 148 -1.16 18.54 12.99
C ILE A 148 -0.35 18.83 11.72
N LEU A 149 0.76 18.12 11.47
CA LEU A 149 1.55 18.29 10.25
C LEU A 149 0.73 17.93 8.99
N ARG A 150 0.01 16.80 9.02
CA ARG A 150 -0.90 16.41 7.92
C ARG A 150 -2.03 17.42 7.73
N LEU A 151 -2.56 17.95 8.83
CA LEU A 151 -3.57 19.01 8.76
C LEU A 151 -3.01 20.26 8.10
N ALA A 152 -1.82 20.70 8.51
CA ALA A 152 -1.14 21.85 7.94
C ALA A 152 -0.86 21.67 6.43
N ASP A 153 -0.46 20.48 5.99
CA ASP A 153 -0.30 20.16 4.56
C ASP A 153 -1.62 20.30 3.78
N GLY A 154 -2.75 20.04 4.43
CA GLY A 154 -4.07 19.96 3.81
C GLY A 154 -4.98 21.19 3.94
N VAL A 155 -4.66 22.18 4.77
CA VAL A 155 -5.57 23.32 5.04
C VAL A 155 -5.48 24.45 4.02
N THR A 156 -4.52 24.40 3.09
CA THR A 156 -4.32 25.45 2.07
C THR A 156 -4.99 25.16 0.72
N VAL A 157 -5.78 24.09 0.65
CA VAL A 157 -6.52 23.68 -0.55
C VAL A 157 -7.91 24.34 -0.63
N CYS A 158 -8.75 23.92 -1.58
CA CYS A 158 -10.14 24.37 -1.72
C CYS A 158 -11.02 24.02 -0.51
N ALA A 159 -12.16 24.71 -0.34
CA ALA A 159 -13.02 24.57 0.85
C ALA A 159 -13.46 23.13 1.18
N PRO A 160 -13.87 22.28 0.20
CA PRO A 160 -14.17 20.89 0.49
C PRO A 160 -12.96 20.07 0.90
N GLY A 161 -11.81 20.32 0.26
CA GLY A 161 -10.56 19.67 0.65
C GLY A 161 -10.18 20.04 2.09
N VAL A 162 -10.28 21.32 2.46
CA VAL A 162 -10.05 21.77 3.85
C VAL A 162 -11.03 21.10 4.81
N THR A 163 -12.33 21.09 4.49
CA THR A 163 -13.35 20.48 5.35
C THR A 163 -13.10 18.98 5.54
N SER A 164 -12.76 18.25 4.47
CA SER A 164 -12.40 16.83 4.51
C SER A 164 -11.13 16.59 5.32
N ASN A 165 -10.11 17.45 5.18
CA ASN A 165 -8.85 17.35 5.91
C ASN A 165 -9.02 17.64 7.40
N LEU A 166 -9.82 18.65 7.78
CA LEU A 166 -10.18 18.94 9.17
C LEU A 166 -10.92 17.75 9.80
N ALA A 167 -11.95 17.23 9.12
CA ALA A 167 -12.70 16.06 9.59
C ALA A 167 -11.81 14.81 9.72
N SER A 168 -10.89 14.61 8.77
CA SER A 168 -9.95 13.48 8.79
C SER A 168 -8.94 13.62 9.92
N ALA A 169 -8.41 14.81 10.19
CA ALA A 169 -7.48 15.05 11.30
C ALA A 169 -8.15 14.86 12.66
N ALA A 170 -9.37 15.38 12.84
CA ALA A 170 -10.15 15.15 14.07
C ALA A 170 -10.40 13.66 14.30
N ARG A 171 -10.77 12.94 13.24
CA ARG A 171 -10.99 11.49 13.29
C ARG A 171 -9.70 10.71 13.53
N ASP A 172 -8.59 11.10 12.91
CA ASP A 172 -7.27 10.48 13.13
C ASP A 172 -6.82 10.66 14.59
N LEU A 173 -7.01 11.86 15.17
CA LEU A 173 -6.73 12.12 16.57
C LEU A 173 -7.67 11.30 17.48
N ALA A 174 -8.95 11.22 17.15
CA ALA A 174 -9.92 10.45 17.92
C ALA A 174 -9.61 8.93 17.87
N LEU A 175 -9.32 8.38 16.69
CA LEU A 175 -8.91 6.98 16.51
C LEU A 175 -7.52 6.71 17.09
N GLY A 176 -6.63 7.70 17.08
CA GLY A 176 -5.29 7.64 17.67
C GLY A 176 -5.31 7.45 19.19
N THR A 177 -6.37 7.93 19.86
CA THR A 177 -6.64 7.64 21.28
C THR A 177 -7.31 6.29 21.53
N GLY A 178 -7.73 5.60 20.45
CA GLY A 178 -8.54 4.39 20.51
C GLY A 178 -7.73 3.12 20.81
N ARG A 179 -8.47 2.04 21.07
CA ARG A 179 -7.96 0.69 21.30
C ARG A 179 -7.45 0.08 19.99
N LEU A 180 -6.98 -1.17 20.05
CA LEU A 180 -6.50 -1.88 18.87
C LEU A 180 -7.50 -1.86 17.70
N ARG A 181 -8.81 -1.92 17.98
CA ARG A 181 -9.88 -1.87 16.98
C ARG A 181 -9.85 -0.58 16.16
N GLU A 182 -9.67 0.56 16.83
CA GLU A 182 -9.59 1.88 16.20
C GLU A 182 -8.33 2.01 15.35
N LYS A 183 -7.19 1.47 15.80
CA LYS A 183 -5.94 1.44 15.00
C LYS A 183 -6.08 0.58 13.75
N ILE A 184 -6.73 -0.58 13.84
CA ILE A 184 -7.07 -1.42 12.68
C ILE A 184 -7.97 -0.65 11.70
N TRP A 185 -8.94 0.09 12.22
CA TRP A 185 -9.84 0.90 11.42
C TRP A 185 -9.11 2.05 10.70
N GLN A 186 -8.22 2.75 11.42
CA GLN A 186 -7.38 3.80 10.85
C GLN A 186 -6.49 3.25 9.72
N ALA A 187 -5.84 2.11 9.95
CA ALA A 187 -5.03 1.45 8.93
C ALA A 187 -5.85 1.08 7.67
N LYS A 188 -7.13 0.66 7.85
CA LYS A 188 -8.06 0.46 6.74
C LYS A 188 -8.32 1.76 5.97
N GLU A 189 -8.74 2.81 6.66
CA GLU A 189 -9.06 4.10 6.03
C GLU A 189 -7.84 4.67 5.26
N GLN A 190 -6.65 4.60 5.88
CA GLN A 190 -5.40 5.04 5.27
C GLN A 190 -5.02 4.20 4.05
N ALA A 191 -5.16 2.86 4.12
CA ALA A 191 -4.90 1.99 2.98
C ALA A 191 -5.81 2.31 1.78
N VAL A 192 -7.11 2.57 2.02
CA VAL A 192 -8.04 2.98 0.95
C VAL A 192 -7.64 4.33 0.36
N ALA A 193 -7.36 5.32 1.22
CA ALA A 193 -7.00 6.67 0.78
C ALA A 193 -5.75 6.64 -0.10
N GLN A 194 -4.70 5.94 0.34
CA GLN A 194 -3.44 5.82 -0.41
C GLN A 194 -3.63 5.10 -1.75
N GLN A 195 -4.44 4.04 -1.80
CA GLN A 195 -4.70 3.31 -3.04
C GLN A 195 -5.51 4.14 -4.03
N LEU A 196 -6.55 4.84 -3.56
CA LEU A 196 -7.35 5.74 -4.40
C LEU A 196 -6.50 6.89 -4.94
N GLN A 197 -5.78 7.58 -4.06
CA GLN A 197 -4.87 8.66 -4.44
C GLN A 197 -3.89 8.19 -5.49
N LYS A 198 -3.16 7.09 -5.24
CA LYS A 198 -2.18 6.54 -6.18
C LYS A 198 -2.80 6.24 -7.54
N ARG A 199 -3.98 5.60 -7.57
CA ARG A 199 -4.66 5.22 -8.82
C ARG A 199 -5.12 6.44 -9.60
N VAL A 200 -5.68 7.42 -8.92
CA VAL A 200 -6.10 8.69 -9.52
C VAL A 200 -4.88 9.44 -10.07
N SER A 201 -3.79 9.57 -9.30
CA SER A 201 -2.54 10.17 -9.76
C SER A 201 -1.96 9.46 -10.99
N ASP A 202 -1.92 8.11 -10.98
CA ASP A 202 -1.41 7.31 -12.09
C ASP A 202 -2.31 7.43 -13.33
N TRP A 203 -3.64 7.43 -13.14
CA TRP A 203 -4.60 7.67 -14.22
C TRP A 203 -4.39 9.04 -14.85
N TYR A 204 -4.26 10.11 -14.04
CA TYR A 204 -3.98 11.45 -14.52
C TYR A 204 -2.67 11.53 -15.28
N ARG A 205 -1.58 11.00 -14.72
CA ARG A 205 -0.27 11.01 -15.37
C ARG A 205 -0.31 10.31 -16.73
N ASN A 206 -0.99 9.16 -16.80
CA ASN A 206 -1.18 8.43 -18.04
C ASN A 206 -2.01 9.25 -19.03
N ARG A 207 -3.04 9.96 -18.57
CA ARG A 207 -3.92 10.74 -19.43
C ARG A 207 -3.24 12.00 -19.98
N VAL A 208 -2.55 12.76 -19.13
CA VAL A 208 -1.69 13.89 -19.54
C VAL A 208 -0.68 13.41 -20.58
N SER A 209 -0.01 12.28 -20.33
CA SER A 209 0.98 11.74 -21.28
C SER A 209 0.37 11.37 -22.63
N GLN A 210 -0.88 10.89 -22.67
CA GLN A 210 -1.56 10.55 -23.93
C GLN A 210 -1.98 11.82 -24.69
N LEU A 211 -2.53 12.80 -23.98
CA LEU A 211 -3.00 14.05 -24.57
C LEU A 211 -1.86 15.00 -24.93
N ARG A 212 -0.67 14.83 -24.34
CA ARG A 212 0.49 15.69 -24.59
C ARG A 212 0.80 15.83 -26.08
N ASP A 213 0.84 14.71 -26.80
CA ASP A 213 1.20 14.71 -28.21
C ASP A 213 0.10 15.35 -29.08
N GLU A 214 -1.17 15.22 -28.67
CA GLU A 214 -2.30 15.89 -29.33
C GLU A 214 -2.31 17.41 -29.03
N LEU A 215 -2.12 17.80 -27.78
CA LEU A 215 -2.22 19.20 -27.32
C LEU A 215 -1.03 20.06 -27.73
N ALA A 216 0.17 19.47 -27.81
CA ALA A 216 1.37 20.16 -28.28
C ALA A 216 1.21 20.74 -29.70
N LEU A 217 0.30 20.19 -30.51
CA LEU A 217 0.01 20.68 -31.85
C LEU A 217 -0.93 21.89 -31.89
N PHE A 218 -1.79 22.05 -30.88
CA PHE A 218 -2.87 23.05 -30.91
C PHE A 218 -2.65 24.22 -29.96
N GLN A 219 -1.99 24.02 -28.81
CA GLN A 219 -1.81 25.06 -27.79
C GLN A 219 -0.51 24.89 -26.99
N PRO A 220 0.53 25.71 -27.26
CA PRO A 220 1.72 25.79 -26.41
C PRO A 220 1.33 26.16 -24.96
N GLY A 221 1.80 25.40 -23.98
CA GLY A 221 1.48 25.61 -22.56
C GLY A 221 0.24 24.86 -22.05
N ALA A 222 -0.52 24.18 -22.93
CA ALA A 222 -1.67 23.38 -22.52
C ALA A 222 -1.31 22.23 -21.55
N GLU A 223 -0.10 21.65 -21.67
CA GLU A 223 0.37 20.62 -20.73
C GLU A 223 0.48 21.17 -19.31
N ALA A 224 1.10 22.34 -19.12
CA ALA A 224 1.26 22.96 -17.81
C ALA A 224 -0.10 23.38 -17.22
N ALA A 225 -0.97 23.96 -18.05
CA ALA A 225 -2.32 24.32 -17.64
C ALA A 225 -3.15 23.09 -17.24
N LEU A 226 -3.00 21.98 -17.96
CA LEU A 226 -3.63 20.71 -17.60
C LEU A 226 -3.05 20.15 -16.30
N GLN A 227 -1.73 20.07 -16.16
CA GLN A 227 -1.10 19.58 -14.93
C GLN A 227 -1.58 20.38 -13.71
N GLN A 228 -1.67 21.70 -13.84
CA GLN A 228 -2.21 22.56 -12.79
C GLN A 228 -3.70 22.30 -12.52
N PHE A 229 -4.51 22.14 -13.57
CA PHE A 229 -5.91 21.76 -13.42
C PHE A 229 -6.05 20.41 -12.70
N TYR A 230 -5.25 19.41 -13.06
CA TYR A 230 -5.26 18.09 -12.44
C TYR A 230 -4.86 18.17 -10.96
N ALA A 231 -3.77 18.86 -10.64
CA ALA A 231 -3.32 19.03 -9.26
C ALA A 231 -4.40 19.68 -8.37
N ASN A 232 -5.15 20.64 -8.91
CA ASN A 232 -6.20 21.33 -8.19
C ASN A 232 -7.49 20.52 -8.01
N ASN A 233 -7.73 19.50 -8.85
CA ASN A 233 -8.98 18.73 -8.87
C ASN A 233 -8.83 17.28 -8.40
N GLU A 234 -7.61 16.83 -8.12
CA GLU A 234 -7.32 15.44 -7.77
C GLU A 234 -8.07 14.98 -6.51
N ILE A 235 -8.07 15.80 -5.47
CA ILE A 235 -8.74 15.47 -4.21
C ILE A 235 -10.25 15.27 -4.39
N HIS A 236 -10.88 16.05 -5.29
CA HIS A 236 -12.31 15.93 -5.57
C HIS A 236 -12.65 14.61 -6.26
N LEU A 237 -11.83 14.19 -7.22
CA LEU A 237 -12.02 12.90 -7.88
C LEU A 237 -11.74 11.73 -6.93
N VAL A 238 -10.77 11.87 -6.02
CA VAL A 238 -10.51 10.88 -4.97
C VAL A 238 -11.70 10.77 -4.02
N ASN A 239 -12.27 11.90 -3.57
CA ASN A 239 -13.43 11.91 -2.70
C ASN A 239 -14.69 11.34 -3.37
N GLU A 240 -14.90 11.63 -4.67
CA GLU A 240 -16.00 11.03 -5.43
C GLU A 240 -15.89 9.50 -5.48
N LEU A 241 -14.71 8.99 -5.84
CA LEU A 241 -14.47 7.55 -5.87
C LEU A 241 -14.51 6.92 -4.48
N TRP A 242 -14.10 7.65 -3.45
CA TRP A 242 -14.25 7.23 -2.05
C TRP A 242 -15.72 7.04 -1.72
N ASP A 243 -16.57 8.03 -2.02
CA ASP A 243 -18.00 7.99 -1.74
C ASP A 243 -18.73 6.89 -2.52
N GLU A 244 -18.32 6.63 -3.77
CA GLU A 244 -18.82 5.49 -4.55
C GLU A 244 -18.50 4.12 -3.93
N MET A 245 -17.37 4.02 -3.20
CA MET A 245 -16.90 2.79 -2.57
C MET A 245 -17.25 2.68 -1.08
N ALA A 246 -17.69 3.78 -0.46
CA ALA A 246 -17.84 3.92 0.98
C ALA A 246 -18.71 2.81 1.59
N ASP A 247 -19.91 2.61 1.06
CA ASP A 247 -20.86 1.61 1.57
C ASP A 247 -20.30 0.18 1.46
N GLN A 248 -19.54 -0.13 0.40
CA GLN A 248 -18.97 -1.46 0.17
C GLN A 248 -17.76 -1.76 1.08
N LEU A 249 -17.09 -0.71 1.56
CA LEU A 249 -15.89 -0.80 2.38
C LEU A 249 -16.14 -0.39 3.85
N GLY A 250 -17.39 -0.07 4.19
CA GLY A 250 -17.79 0.43 5.50
C GLY A 250 -17.03 1.70 5.88
N LEU A 251 -16.90 2.65 4.96
CA LEU A 251 -16.21 3.92 5.19
C LEU A 251 -17.25 5.03 5.35
N PRO A 252 -16.95 6.08 6.14
CA PRO A 252 -17.78 7.28 6.15
C PRO A 252 -17.65 8.00 4.80
N ARG A 253 -18.77 8.51 4.28
CA ARG A 253 -18.75 9.36 3.08
C ARG A 253 -18.12 10.73 3.38
N LYS A 254 -17.32 11.24 2.45
CA LYS A 254 -16.72 12.58 2.46
C LYS A 254 -17.73 13.65 2.03
N ASN A 255 -18.66 13.32 1.13
CA ASN A 255 -19.70 14.21 0.60
C ASN A 255 -19.13 15.50 -0.03
N ASP A 256 -18.18 15.34 -0.95
CA ASP A 256 -17.55 16.48 -1.63
C ASP A 256 -18.55 17.16 -2.59
N PRO A 257 -18.94 18.43 -2.37
CA PRO A 257 -19.88 19.15 -3.23
C PRO A 257 -19.28 19.54 -4.59
N LEU A 258 -17.96 19.51 -4.74
CA LEU A 258 -17.26 19.95 -5.95
C LEU A 258 -17.01 18.76 -6.87
N HIS A 259 -18.08 18.24 -7.47
CA HIS A 259 -17.94 17.35 -8.61
C HIS A 259 -17.47 18.15 -9.83
N VAL A 260 -16.18 18.03 -10.13
CA VAL A 260 -15.59 18.70 -11.28
C VAL A 260 -15.55 17.73 -12.46
N ALA A 261 -16.37 18.01 -13.47
CA ALA A 261 -16.30 17.30 -14.73
C ALA A 261 -14.91 17.52 -15.36
N MET A 262 -14.25 16.42 -15.69
CA MET A 262 -12.95 16.45 -16.34
C MET A 262 -13.04 17.15 -17.70
N PRO A 263 -12.09 18.03 -18.06
CA PRO A 263 -12.02 18.56 -19.41
C PRO A 263 -11.97 17.40 -20.41
N PHE A 264 -12.64 17.59 -21.55
CA PHE A 264 -12.74 16.61 -22.65
C PHE A 264 -13.68 15.42 -22.43
N ASP A 265 -14.67 15.53 -21.52
CA ASP A 265 -15.75 14.54 -21.31
C ASP A 265 -15.23 13.12 -21.05
N GLN A 266 -14.16 13.04 -20.26
CA GLN A 266 -13.47 11.79 -19.96
C GLN A 266 -13.62 11.46 -18.49
N SER A 267 -14.56 10.57 -18.21
CA SER A 267 -14.67 9.92 -16.91
C SER A 267 -13.76 8.69 -16.86
N ILE A 268 -13.36 8.30 -15.64
CA ILE A 268 -12.77 7.00 -15.39
C ILE A 268 -13.83 5.96 -15.77
N ARG A 269 -13.47 5.01 -16.65
CA ARG A 269 -14.44 4.04 -17.17
C ARG A 269 -14.86 3.08 -16.07
N GLU A 270 -16.10 2.60 -16.13
CA GLU A 270 -16.62 1.63 -15.14
C GLU A 270 -15.77 0.36 -15.00
N VAL A 271 -15.16 -0.10 -16.09
CA VAL A 271 -14.22 -1.24 -16.05
C VAL A 271 -13.00 -0.91 -15.18
N GLU A 272 -12.43 0.29 -15.34
CA GLU A 272 -11.29 0.75 -14.54
C GLU A 272 -11.70 0.93 -13.07
N LYS A 273 -12.86 1.55 -12.81
CA LYS A 273 -13.41 1.66 -11.45
C LYS A 273 -13.63 0.30 -10.79
N SER A 274 -14.14 -0.69 -11.55
CA SER A 274 -14.33 -2.06 -11.07
C SER A 274 -13.00 -2.74 -10.72
N ASP A 275 -12.00 -2.62 -11.59
CA ASP A 275 -10.66 -3.16 -11.34
C ASP A 275 -10.00 -2.50 -10.11
N TRP A 276 -10.23 -1.20 -9.93
CA TRP A 276 -9.73 -0.44 -8.78
C TRP A 276 -10.40 -0.89 -7.49
N ARG A 277 -11.73 -1.05 -7.49
CA ARG A 277 -12.48 -1.59 -6.34
C ARG A 277 -11.96 -2.95 -5.92
N GLU A 278 -11.80 -3.86 -6.87
CA GLU A 278 -11.32 -5.20 -6.57
C GLU A 278 -9.88 -5.18 -6.05
N SER A 279 -9.01 -4.35 -6.63
CA SER A 279 -7.66 -4.23 -6.12
C SER A 279 -7.57 -3.56 -4.74
N ILE A 280 -8.42 -2.57 -4.44
CA ILE A 280 -8.51 -1.95 -3.11
C ILE A 280 -8.98 -3.01 -2.12
N ARG A 281 -10.05 -3.75 -2.43
CA ARG A 281 -10.52 -4.87 -1.60
C ARG A 281 -9.42 -5.89 -1.31
N ASN A 282 -8.62 -6.24 -2.32
CA ASN A 282 -7.48 -7.15 -2.16
C ASN A 282 -6.35 -6.57 -1.28
N SER A 283 -6.22 -5.24 -1.19
CA SER A 283 -5.28 -4.58 -0.27
C SER A 283 -5.82 -4.47 1.16
N LEU A 284 -7.12 -4.62 1.35
CA LEU A 284 -7.79 -4.61 2.66
C LEU A 284 -7.97 -6.02 3.25
N LYS A 285 -7.11 -6.97 2.88
CA LYS A 285 -7.07 -8.27 3.54
C LYS A 285 -6.59 -8.09 4.99
N PRO A 286 -7.15 -8.80 5.98
CA PRO A 286 -6.67 -8.78 7.35
C PRO A 286 -5.15 -8.96 7.46
N SER A 287 -4.57 -9.89 6.70
CA SER A 287 -3.12 -10.12 6.74
C SER A 287 -2.32 -8.91 6.27
N ALA A 288 -2.85 -8.14 5.30
CA ALA A 288 -2.21 -6.93 4.78
C ALA A 288 -2.28 -5.80 5.81
N ILE A 289 -3.45 -5.57 6.41
CA ILE A 289 -3.63 -4.56 7.47
C ILE A 289 -2.75 -4.88 8.69
N ALA A 290 -2.76 -6.13 9.15
CA ALA A 290 -1.92 -6.58 10.25
C ALA A 290 -0.43 -6.38 9.92
N MET A 291 0.01 -6.68 8.70
CA MET A 291 1.39 -6.40 8.29
C MET A 291 1.73 -4.92 8.27
N THR A 292 0.85 -4.05 7.75
CA THR A 292 1.10 -2.60 7.74
C THR A 292 1.32 -2.07 9.15
N ILE A 293 0.43 -2.41 10.09
CA ILE A 293 0.55 -2.01 11.49
C ILE A 293 1.82 -2.61 12.10
N ALA A 294 2.11 -3.88 11.84
CA ALA A 294 3.29 -4.54 12.38
C ALA A 294 4.61 -3.93 11.86
N GLU A 295 4.68 -3.51 10.59
CA GLU A 295 5.85 -2.82 10.03
C GLU A 295 6.05 -1.43 10.61
N GLU A 296 4.97 -0.68 10.84
CA GLU A 296 5.03 0.60 11.52
C GLU A 296 5.52 0.44 12.96
N MET A 297 5.00 -0.55 13.70
CA MET A 297 5.42 -0.85 15.07
C MET A 297 6.85 -1.36 15.16
N LEU A 298 7.30 -2.22 14.23
CA LEU A 298 8.68 -2.68 14.18
C LEU A 298 9.65 -1.51 13.94
N ARG A 299 9.36 -0.63 12.98
CA ARG A 299 10.20 0.54 12.70
C ARG A 299 10.32 1.44 13.93
N ALA A 300 9.19 1.72 14.57
CA ALA A 300 9.14 2.52 15.77
C ALA A 300 9.89 1.87 16.95
N TYR A 301 9.82 0.54 17.09
CA TYR A 301 10.61 -0.20 18.08
C TYR A 301 12.11 -0.12 17.79
N GLU A 302 12.53 -0.31 16.53
CA GLU A 302 13.94 -0.14 16.13
C GLU A 302 14.47 1.27 16.47
N GLU A 303 13.66 2.31 16.19
CA GLU A 303 13.98 3.69 16.54
C GLU A 303 14.12 3.88 18.06
N ASP A 304 13.21 3.30 18.86
CA ASP A 304 13.24 3.43 20.32
C ASP A 304 14.40 2.65 20.96
N VAL A 305 14.75 1.49 20.40
CA VAL A 305 15.94 0.71 20.82
C VAL A 305 17.21 1.54 20.60
N LEU A 306 17.35 2.17 19.44
CA LEU A 306 18.48 3.04 19.12
C LEU A 306 18.52 4.30 20.00
N GLN A 307 17.36 4.93 20.26
CA GLN A 307 17.26 6.09 21.16
C GLN A 307 17.61 5.75 22.61
N ALA A 308 17.33 4.51 23.05
CA ALA A 308 17.75 3.99 24.34
C ALA A 308 19.26 3.68 24.43
N GLY A 309 20.01 3.90 23.34
CA GLY A 309 21.46 3.64 23.27
C GLY A 309 21.83 2.18 23.08
N LEU A 310 20.87 1.34 22.69
CA LEU A 310 21.09 -0.08 22.43
C LEU A 310 21.31 -0.31 20.93
N PRO A 311 22.27 -1.16 20.52
CA PRO A 311 22.38 -1.57 19.14
C PRO A 311 21.21 -2.50 18.75
N LEU A 312 20.93 -2.64 17.46
CA LEU A 312 19.92 -3.60 16.98
C LEU A 312 20.41 -5.05 17.00
N GLU A 313 21.71 -5.27 17.20
CA GLU A 313 22.33 -6.59 17.32
C GLU A 313 23.59 -6.48 18.21
N GLY A 314 23.92 -7.53 18.94
CA GLY A 314 25.10 -7.55 19.79
C GLY A 314 25.12 -8.67 20.84
N PRO A 315 26.06 -8.61 21.79
CA PRO A 315 26.13 -9.59 22.88
C PRO A 315 24.99 -9.38 23.88
N ARG A 316 24.51 -10.50 24.43
CA ARG A 316 23.51 -10.56 25.49
C ARG A 316 24.19 -10.37 26.85
N ASP A 317 23.81 -9.32 27.55
CA ASP A 317 24.20 -9.11 28.95
C ASP A 317 22.99 -9.26 29.90
N SER A 318 23.25 -9.24 31.20
CA SER A 318 22.22 -9.46 32.22
C SER A 318 21.16 -8.35 32.33
N GLY A 319 21.37 -7.18 31.70
CA GLY A 319 20.43 -6.05 31.73
C GLY A 319 19.64 -5.86 30.43
N LEU A 320 20.17 -6.38 29.32
CA LEU A 320 19.66 -6.17 27.98
C LEU A 320 18.20 -6.59 27.82
N GLU A 321 17.81 -7.77 28.29
CA GLU A 321 16.45 -8.28 28.09
C GLU A 321 15.40 -7.39 28.76
N GLY A 322 15.70 -6.94 29.97
CA GLY A 322 14.85 -6.02 30.70
C GLY A 322 14.73 -4.67 29.98
N ALA A 323 15.84 -4.20 29.39
CA ALA A 323 15.87 -2.97 28.61
C ALA A 323 15.04 -3.09 27.31
N LEU A 324 15.28 -4.12 26.50
CA LEU A 324 14.52 -4.39 25.27
C LEU A 324 13.03 -4.58 25.55
N ALA A 325 12.66 -5.33 26.60
CA ALA A 325 11.27 -5.50 27.00
C ALA A 325 10.64 -4.19 27.51
N ALA A 326 11.40 -3.34 28.20
CA ALA A 326 10.93 -2.02 28.61
C ALA A 326 10.70 -1.09 27.42
N THR A 327 11.64 -1.08 26.45
CA THR A 327 11.49 -0.38 25.18
C THR A 327 10.24 -0.85 24.45
N GLY A 328 10.02 -2.16 24.33
CA GLY A 328 8.84 -2.71 23.65
C GLY A 328 7.51 -2.31 24.31
N ARG A 329 7.48 -2.22 25.66
CA ARG A 329 6.31 -1.67 26.37
C ARG A 329 6.10 -0.19 26.08
N ALA A 330 7.16 0.62 26.18
CA ALA A 330 7.10 2.04 25.90
C ALA A 330 6.68 2.33 24.46
N THR A 331 7.16 1.55 23.48
CA THR A 331 6.73 1.65 22.08
C THR A 331 5.25 1.28 21.96
N SER A 332 4.77 0.20 22.58
CA SER A 332 3.35 -0.18 22.52
C SER A 332 2.43 0.87 23.13
N GLU A 333 2.83 1.45 24.27
CA GLU A 333 2.12 2.58 24.90
C GLU A 333 2.11 3.81 23.99
N ARG A 334 3.22 4.09 23.28
CA ARG A 334 3.29 5.14 22.27
C ARG A 334 2.37 4.86 21.08
N PHE A 335 2.11 3.62 20.73
CA PHE A 335 1.09 3.30 19.71
C PHE A 335 -0.35 3.48 20.22
N GLY A 336 -0.56 3.92 21.46
CA GLY A 336 -1.88 4.12 22.05
C GLY A 336 -2.54 2.83 22.52
N LEU A 337 -1.82 1.71 22.54
CA LEU A 337 -2.37 0.44 23.00
C LEU A 337 -2.35 0.37 24.54
N PRO A 338 -3.50 0.18 25.21
CA PRO A 338 -3.50 0.01 26.66
C PRO A 338 -2.76 -1.29 27.03
N ALA A 339 -2.24 -1.38 28.26
CA ALA A 339 -1.48 -2.54 28.72
C ALA A 339 -2.19 -3.90 28.52
N SER A 340 -3.53 -3.94 28.54
CA SER A 340 -4.32 -5.16 28.26
C SER A 340 -4.31 -5.60 26.79
N GLU A 341 -3.98 -4.69 25.88
CA GLU A 341 -3.95 -4.89 24.42
C GLU A 341 -2.56 -4.65 23.83
N ALA A 342 -1.57 -4.31 24.66
CA ALA A 342 -0.19 -4.14 24.25
C ALA A 342 0.33 -5.41 23.57
N LEU A 343 1.00 -5.22 22.44
CA LEU A 343 1.62 -6.30 21.70
C LEU A 343 2.99 -6.61 22.30
N ASN A 344 3.38 -7.88 22.25
CA ASN A 344 4.68 -8.26 22.77
C ASN A 344 5.80 -8.00 21.76
N LEU A 345 6.22 -6.74 21.63
CA LEU A 345 7.30 -6.34 20.72
C LEU A 345 8.64 -7.00 21.04
N TYR A 346 8.83 -7.50 22.26
CA TYR A 346 10.02 -8.28 22.62
C TYR A 346 10.10 -9.61 21.84
N ASN A 347 8.99 -10.13 21.31
CA ASN A 347 8.99 -11.27 20.38
C ASN A 347 9.73 -10.99 19.06
N LEU A 348 10.05 -9.72 18.77
CA LEU A 348 10.88 -9.32 17.63
C LEU A 348 12.38 -9.42 17.95
N VAL A 349 12.77 -9.95 19.11
CA VAL A 349 14.17 -10.19 19.46
C VAL A 349 14.48 -11.68 19.31
N ALA A 350 15.41 -11.99 18.41
CA ALA A 350 15.95 -13.34 18.27
C ALA A 350 17.21 -13.47 19.14
N PHE A 351 17.29 -14.54 19.93
CA PHE A 351 18.46 -14.88 20.72
C PHE A 351 19.19 -16.06 20.08
N GLU A 352 20.46 -15.85 19.75
CA GLU A 352 21.32 -16.84 19.08
C GLU A 352 22.55 -17.09 19.97
N GLY A 353 22.40 -17.98 20.95
CA GLY A 353 23.44 -18.26 21.95
C GLY A 353 23.63 -17.09 22.92
N ASP A 354 24.85 -16.53 22.93
CA ASP A 354 25.21 -15.36 23.75
C ASP A 354 24.95 -14.04 23.02
N ASP A 355 24.38 -14.07 21.81
CA ASP A 355 24.07 -12.88 21.02
C ASP A 355 22.55 -12.68 20.88
N TYR A 356 22.16 -11.45 20.56
CA TYR A 356 20.80 -11.09 20.20
C TYR A 356 20.76 -10.28 18.91
N ARG A 357 19.59 -10.28 18.25
CA ARG A 357 19.26 -9.33 17.20
C ARG A 357 17.79 -8.96 17.20
N VAL A 358 17.49 -7.71 16.90
CA VAL A 358 16.15 -7.26 16.55
C VAL A 358 15.86 -7.72 15.12
N MET A 359 14.74 -8.40 14.94
CA MET A 359 14.32 -9.02 13.69
C MET A 359 13.85 -7.94 12.72
N LYS A 360 14.20 -8.10 11.43
CA LYS A 360 13.78 -7.18 10.35
C LYS A 360 12.45 -7.59 9.71
N ASP A 361 11.84 -8.66 10.19
CA ASP A 361 10.57 -9.18 9.68
C ASP A 361 9.49 -8.99 10.73
N ALA A 362 8.47 -8.20 10.38
CA ALA A 362 7.33 -7.89 11.24
C ALA A 362 6.25 -9.00 11.20
N ALA A 363 6.45 -10.09 10.45
CA ALA A 363 5.51 -11.20 10.37
C ALA A 363 5.09 -11.78 11.74
N PRO A 364 5.98 -12.02 12.72
CA PRO A 364 5.57 -12.52 14.04
C PRO A 364 4.57 -11.59 14.73
N LEU A 365 4.79 -10.28 14.63
CA LEU A 365 3.89 -9.27 15.21
C LEU A 365 2.56 -9.20 14.44
N ALA A 366 2.59 -9.34 13.11
CA ALA A 366 1.37 -9.42 12.31
C ALA A 366 0.52 -10.66 12.65
N VAL A 367 1.16 -11.78 12.97
CA VAL A 367 0.48 -13.00 13.45
C VAL A 367 -0.18 -12.75 14.81
N GLU A 368 0.52 -12.09 15.74
CA GLU A 368 -0.07 -11.68 17.03
C GLU A 368 -1.27 -10.75 16.82
N LEU A 369 -1.15 -9.75 15.94
CA LEU A 369 -2.25 -8.86 15.57
C LEU A 369 -3.46 -9.62 15.04
N LEU A 370 -3.27 -10.59 14.14
CA LEU A 370 -4.38 -11.41 13.63
C LEU A 370 -5.06 -12.23 14.72
N ALA A 371 -4.30 -12.80 15.65
CA ALA A 371 -4.88 -13.51 16.80
C ALA A 371 -5.71 -12.56 17.70
N ARG A 372 -5.29 -11.30 17.86
CA ARG A 372 -6.09 -10.27 18.55
C ARG A 372 -7.32 -9.85 17.75
N MET A 373 -7.20 -9.72 16.42
CA MET A 373 -8.34 -9.43 15.54
C MET A 373 -9.41 -10.52 15.62
N ASP A 374 -9.02 -11.80 15.72
CA ASP A 374 -9.93 -12.92 15.92
C ASP A 374 -10.65 -12.82 17.28
N LYS A 375 -9.92 -12.54 18.37
CA LYS A 375 -10.51 -12.31 19.70
C LYS A 375 -11.50 -11.14 19.73
N LEU A 376 -11.29 -10.12 18.91
CA LEU A 376 -12.19 -8.98 18.75
C LEU A 376 -13.38 -9.27 17.81
N GLY A 377 -13.45 -10.48 17.22
CA GLY A 377 -14.48 -10.87 16.26
C GLY A 377 -14.39 -10.12 14.93
N LEU A 378 -13.20 -9.64 14.55
CA LEU A 378 -13.01 -8.84 13.34
C LEU A 378 -12.70 -9.69 12.10
N ILE A 379 -12.09 -10.86 12.28
CA ILE A 379 -11.67 -11.73 11.18
C ILE A 379 -12.31 -13.11 11.27
N SER A 380 -12.32 -13.80 10.15
CA SER A 380 -12.88 -15.13 9.98
C SER A 380 -11.87 -16.06 9.30
N GLY A 381 -12.09 -17.37 9.43
CA GLY A 381 -11.13 -18.37 8.97
C GLY A 381 -10.04 -18.65 10.02
N GLN A 382 -9.22 -19.66 9.74
CA GLN A 382 -8.20 -20.15 10.68
C GLN A 382 -6.87 -20.35 9.93
N PRO A 383 -5.71 -20.27 10.64
CA PRO A 383 -4.42 -20.67 10.11
C PRO A 383 -4.45 -22.08 9.51
N GLN A 384 -3.95 -22.20 8.27
CA GLN A 384 -3.88 -23.47 7.57
C GLN A 384 -2.49 -24.09 7.73
N ASN A 385 -2.43 -25.31 8.25
CA ASN A 385 -1.21 -26.12 8.23
C ASN A 385 -0.89 -26.53 6.77
N LYS A 386 0.29 -26.19 6.28
CA LYS A 386 0.76 -26.53 4.93
C LYS A 386 1.80 -27.64 4.90
N GLY A 387 2.21 -28.16 6.05
CA GLY A 387 3.20 -29.24 6.18
C GLY A 387 4.26 -28.92 7.23
N HIS A 388 5.06 -29.90 7.56
CA HIS A 388 6.12 -29.81 8.57
C HIS A 388 7.46 -30.28 7.98
N TRP A 389 8.55 -29.91 8.63
CA TRP A 389 9.92 -30.32 8.28
C TRP A 389 10.81 -30.24 9.51
N THR A 390 11.86 -31.05 9.52
CA THR A 390 12.92 -30.99 10.52
C THR A 390 14.14 -30.30 9.94
N GLU A 391 14.79 -29.42 10.70
CA GLU A 391 15.99 -28.71 10.21
C GLU A 391 17.15 -29.66 9.90
N GLN A 392 17.33 -30.68 10.74
CA GLN A 392 18.26 -31.79 10.54
C GLN A 392 17.64 -33.06 11.13
N PRO A 393 18.11 -34.27 10.76
CA PRO A 393 17.66 -35.51 11.41
C PRO A 393 17.88 -35.44 12.93
N GLY A 394 16.78 -35.46 13.69
CA GLY A 394 16.80 -35.32 15.16
C GLY A 394 16.90 -33.88 15.69
N GLY A 395 16.87 -32.87 14.82
CA GLY A 395 16.80 -31.45 15.19
C GLY A 395 15.37 -30.97 15.46
N ALA A 396 15.20 -29.66 15.58
CA ALA A 396 13.90 -29.02 15.78
C ALA A 396 12.94 -29.33 14.61
N ASP A 397 11.68 -29.60 14.96
CA ASP A 397 10.58 -29.84 14.03
C ASP A 397 9.75 -28.56 13.89
N TYR A 398 9.47 -28.17 12.66
CA TYR A 398 8.76 -26.94 12.32
C TYR A 398 7.52 -27.24 11.49
N THR A 399 6.45 -26.50 11.72
CA THR A 399 5.22 -26.54 10.92
C THR A 399 5.00 -25.21 10.23
N LEU A 400 4.69 -25.24 8.92
CA LEU A 400 4.37 -24.06 8.12
C LEU A 400 2.88 -23.76 8.23
N PHE A 401 2.56 -22.58 8.73
CA PHE A 401 1.19 -22.06 8.74
C PHE A 401 1.05 -20.91 7.74
N VAL A 402 -0.13 -20.85 7.11
CA VAL A 402 -0.50 -19.78 6.19
C VAL A 402 -1.90 -19.28 6.54
N TYR A 403 -2.06 -17.96 6.55
CA TYR A 403 -3.34 -17.29 6.57
C TYR A 403 -3.31 -16.16 5.54
N GLU A 404 -4.17 -16.27 4.52
CA GLU A 404 -4.16 -15.39 3.35
C GLU A 404 -2.76 -15.35 2.68
N GLU A 405 -2.10 -14.19 2.70
CA GLU A 405 -0.77 -13.98 2.14
C GLU A 405 0.34 -14.12 3.19
N LEU A 406 0.00 -14.15 4.49
CA LEU A 406 0.96 -14.23 5.58
C LEU A 406 1.34 -15.68 5.85
N ALA A 407 2.63 -15.91 6.09
CA ALA A 407 3.17 -17.21 6.42
C ALA A 407 4.16 -17.11 7.58
N TRP A 408 4.08 -18.08 8.48
CA TRP A 408 4.96 -18.19 9.64
C TRP A 408 5.23 -19.68 9.92
N LYS A 409 6.25 -19.95 10.71
CA LYS A 409 6.54 -21.29 11.20
C LYS A 409 6.39 -21.35 12.71
N VAL A 410 6.07 -22.53 13.22
CA VAL A 410 6.01 -22.81 14.66
C VAL A 410 6.86 -24.04 14.94
N GLU A 411 7.67 -23.97 15.99
CA GLU A 411 8.49 -25.08 16.48
C GLU A 411 7.68 -26.05 17.35
N GLY A 412 7.90 -27.35 17.20
CA GLY A 412 7.42 -28.39 18.13
C GLY A 412 5.97 -28.84 17.93
N CYS A 413 5.29 -28.44 16.84
CA CYS A 413 3.88 -28.78 16.63
C CYS A 413 3.59 -30.18 16.04
N GLY A 414 4.58 -30.87 15.46
CA GLY A 414 4.46 -32.23 14.94
C GLY A 414 3.30 -32.48 13.95
N HIS A 415 3.06 -33.75 13.63
CA HIS A 415 1.96 -34.20 12.76
C HIS A 415 0.55 -34.02 13.37
N ALA A 416 0.43 -33.57 14.63
CA ALA A 416 -0.80 -33.67 15.41
C ALA A 416 -1.82 -32.55 15.15
N LEU A 417 -1.40 -31.42 14.57
CA LEU A 417 -2.29 -30.27 14.36
C LEU A 417 -2.75 -30.18 12.90
N GLN A 418 -3.93 -30.74 12.58
CA GLN A 418 -4.56 -30.53 11.26
C GLN A 418 -5.00 -29.08 11.03
N GLY A 419 -5.12 -28.29 12.10
CA GLY A 419 -5.34 -26.85 12.10
C GLY A 419 -4.89 -26.27 13.43
N MET A 420 -4.57 -24.97 13.45
CA MET A 420 -4.22 -24.23 14.65
C MET A 420 -5.31 -23.17 14.86
N ALA A 421 -5.92 -23.14 16.04
CA ALA A 421 -6.83 -22.06 16.38
C ALA A 421 -6.01 -20.79 16.65
N TRP A 422 -6.55 -19.60 16.35
CA TRP A 422 -5.91 -18.33 16.69
C TRP A 422 -5.58 -18.21 18.19
N THR A 423 -6.38 -18.81 19.07
CA THR A 423 -6.09 -18.86 20.52
C THR A 423 -4.86 -19.68 20.88
N ASP A 424 -4.48 -20.64 20.04
CA ASP A 424 -3.29 -21.47 20.22
C ASP A 424 -2.04 -20.82 19.60
N VAL A 425 -2.23 -19.94 18.61
CA VAL A 425 -1.16 -19.10 18.04
C VAL A 425 -0.51 -18.26 19.13
N ASP A 426 -1.31 -17.61 20.01
CA ASP A 426 -0.80 -16.80 21.12
C ASP A 426 0.08 -17.58 22.11
N ARG A 427 -0.07 -18.90 22.18
CA ARG A 427 0.72 -19.78 23.05
C ARG A 427 1.96 -20.32 22.36
N SER A 428 2.05 -20.12 21.05
CA SER A 428 3.09 -20.67 20.19
C SER A 428 4.07 -19.56 19.81
N SER A 429 5.37 -19.86 19.82
CA SER A 429 6.37 -18.92 19.31
C SER A 429 6.30 -18.89 17.79
N ALA A 430 5.53 -17.95 17.24
CA ALA A 430 5.49 -17.71 15.80
C ALA A 430 6.83 -17.15 15.32
N LEU A 431 7.46 -17.83 14.36
CA LEU A 431 8.73 -17.43 13.78
C LEU A 431 8.52 -17.05 12.31
N PRO A 432 9.30 -16.09 11.77
CA PRO A 432 9.24 -15.75 10.36
C PRO A 432 9.73 -16.93 9.52
N VAL A 433 9.24 -16.98 8.28
CA VAL A 433 9.68 -17.95 7.28
C VAL A 433 10.74 -17.30 6.42
N ILE A 434 11.89 -17.97 6.26
CA ILE A 434 12.96 -17.54 5.33
C ILE A 434 13.05 -18.47 4.11
N LEU A 435 13.86 -18.10 3.11
CA LEU A 435 13.99 -18.90 1.89
C LEU A 435 14.51 -20.31 2.14
N LYS A 436 15.43 -20.48 3.11
CA LYS A 436 15.90 -21.80 3.57
C LYS A 436 14.73 -22.67 4.05
N ASP A 437 13.84 -22.12 4.87
CA ASP A 437 12.69 -22.86 5.40
C ASP A 437 11.77 -23.38 4.29
N LEU A 438 11.51 -22.58 3.26
CA LEU A 438 10.68 -23.03 2.13
C LEU A 438 11.33 -24.15 1.32
N ARG A 439 12.66 -24.23 1.30
CA ARG A 439 13.38 -25.34 0.66
C ARG A 439 13.28 -26.60 1.49
N ASP A 440 13.61 -26.50 2.77
CA ASP A 440 13.57 -27.62 3.70
C ASP A 440 12.13 -28.20 3.73
N TRP A 441 11.12 -27.32 3.76
CA TRP A 441 9.71 -27.68 3.60
C TRP A 441 9.41 -28.35 2.26
N SER A 442 9.88 -27.80 1.14
CA SER A 442 9.63 -28.34 -0.21
C SER A 442 10.23 -29.74 -0.38
N GLU A 443 11.45 -29.94 0.12
CA GLU A 443 12.15 -31.23 0.08
C GLU A 443 11.44 -32.27 0.94
N ALA A 444 11.10 -31.93 2.19
CA ALA A 444 10.35 -32.80 3.09
C ALA A 444 9.02 -33.25 2.47
N ASN A 445 8.26 -32.31 1.89
CA ASN A 445 6.97 -32.61 1.28
C ASN A 445 7.07 -33.36 -0.05
N ALA A 446 8.13 -33.14 -0.83
CA ALA A 446 8.39 -33.93 -2.04
C ALA A 446 8.69 -35.40 -1.67
N ASN A 447 9.50 -35.63 -0.64
CA ASN A 447 9.81 -36.98 -0.14
C ASN A 447 8.56 -37.69 0.41
N ALA A 448 7.72 -36.98 1.17
CA ALA A 448 6.46 -37.52 1.67
C ALA A 448 5.52 -37.93 0.52
N LYS A 449 5.40 -37.10 -0.54
CA LYS A 449 4.54 -37.40 -1.70
C LYS A 449 5.11 -38.49 -2.61
N ALA A 450 6.43 -38.61 -2.74
CA ALA A 450 7.07 -39.66 -3.53
C ALA A 450 6.72 -41.08 -3.04
N SER A 451 6.33 -41.22 -1.76
CA SER A 451 5.81 -42.47 -1.21
C SER A 451 4.39 -42.84 -1.71
N VAL A 452 3.65 -41.89 -2.29
CA VAL A 452 2.26 -42.06 -2.74
C VAL A 452 2.08 -41.86 -4.26
N ASN A 453 2.83 -40.95 -4.89
CA ASN A 453 2.85 -40.71 -6.33
C ASN A 453 4.19 -40.11 -6.78
N ALA A 454 4.85 -40.73 -7.76
CA ALA A 454 6.18 -40.33 -8.20
C ALA A 454 6.20 -38.94 -8.88
N GLY A 455 7.01 -38.02 -8.34
CA GLY A 455 7.93 -37.24 -9.19
C GLY A 455 7.78 -35.71 -9.29
N ALA A 456 6.82 -35.04 -8.64
CA ALA A 456 6.73 -33.58 -8.69
C ALA A 456 7.22 -32.92 -7.38
N PRO A 457 8.12 -31.91 -7.44
CA PRO A 457 8.53 -31.16 -6.25
C PRO A 457 7.32 -30.46 -5.63
N ALA A 458 7.25 -30.41 -4.29
CA ALA A 458 6.20 -29.68 -3.61
C ALA A 458 6.39 -28.17 -3.83
N ILE A 459 5.38 -27.52 -4.41
CA ILE A 459 5.41 -26.07 -4.64
C ILE A 459 4.99 -25.36 -3.34
N PRO A 460 5.80 -24.43 -2.81
CA PRO A 460 5.42 -23.65 -1.64
C PRO A 460 4.10 -22.90 -1.84
N PRO A 461 3.33 -22.68 -0.77
CA PRO A 461 2.21 -21.75 -0.82
C PRO A 461 2.66 -20.40 -1.38
N GLN A 462 1.95 -19.88 -2.39
CA GLN A 462 2.43 -18.72 -3.14
C GLN A 462 2.50 -17.44 -2.28
N GLY A 463 1.61 -17.28 -1.30
CA GLY A 463 1.70 -16.19 -0.32
C GLY A 463 2.99 -16.23 0.51
N ALA A 464 3.36 -17.43 1.01
CA ALA A 464 4.62 -17.62 1.73
C ALA A 464 5.85 -17.29 0.87
N LEU A 465 5.82 -17.70 -0.41
CA LEU A 465 6.89 -17.39 -1.35
C LEU A 465 6.99 -15.89 -1.61
N ARG A 466 5.86 -15.19 -1.82
CA ARG A 466 5.85 -13.73 -2.00
C ARG A 466 6.39 -13.00 -0.77
N HIS A 467 5.97 -13.42 0.43
CA HIS A 467 6.49 -12.89 1.70
C HIS A 467 8.02 -13.01 1.77
N VAL A 468 8.54 -14.22 1.54
CA VAL A 468 9.98 -14.51 1.52
C VAL A 468 10.71 -13.70 0.45
N ILE A 469 10.16 -13.58 -0.76
CA ILE A 469 10.75 -12.75 -1.84
C ILE A 469 10.92 -11.30 -1.38
N GLY A 470 9.90 -10.72 -0.74
CA GLY A 470 9.93 -9.34 -0.27
C GLY A 470 11.07 -9.06 0.72
N LYS A 471 11.44 -10.05 1.55
CA LYS A 471 12.45 -9.91 2.61
C LYS A 471 13.84 -10.45 2.21
N THR A 472 13.93 -11.33 1.21
CA THR A 472 15.20 -11.93 0.76
C THR A 472 15.99 -10.96 -0.12
N LEU A 473 17.32 -10.91 -0.02
CA LEU A 473 18.15 -10.02 -0.85
C LEU A 473 17.94 -10.24 -2.36
N PRO A 474 17.98 -9.19 -3.22
CA PRO A 474 17.74 -9.32 -4.65
C PRO A 474 18.66 -10.35 -5.33
N ASP A 475 19.96 -10.35 -5.02
CA ASP A 475 20.93 -11.29 -5.59
C ASP A 475 20.63 -12.74 -5.20
N VAL A 476 20.17 -12.96 -3.97
CA VAL A 476 19.72 -14.27 -3.52
C VAL A 476 18.50 -14.68 -4.34
N CYS A 477 17.43 -13.86 -4.38
CA CYS A 477 16.24 -14.13 -5.20
C CYS A 477 16.58 -14.46 -6.67
N LEU A 478 17.55 -13.75 -7.23
CA LEU A 478 18.02 -13.92 -8.61
C LEU A 478 18.53 -15.34 -8.89
N HIS A 479 19.19 -15.96 -7.91
CA HIS A 479 19.92 -17.23 -8.07
C HIS A 479 19.25 -18.43 -7.39
N GLU A 480 18.44 -18.19 -6.38
CA GLU A 480 18.09 -19.22 -5.40
C GLU A 480 16.64 -19.70 -5.47
N ILE A 481 15.76 -18.96 -6.15
CA ILE A 481 14.36 -19.34 -6.34
C ILE A 481 14.25 -20.37 -7.49
N PRO A 482 13.60 -21.52 -7.30
CA PRO A 482 13.31 -22.47 -8.36
C PRO A 482 12.23 -21.97 -9.34
N ALA A 483 12.41 -22.25 -10.64
CA ALA A 483 11.45 -21.90 -11.69
C ALA A 483 10.04 -22.44 -11.44
N ALA A 484 9.97 -23.65 -10.86
CA ALA A 484 8.73 -24.37 -10.60
C ALA A 484 7.92 -23.73 -9.46
N TRP A 485 8.54 -22.88 -8.64
CA TRP A 485 7.86 -22.21 -7.53
C TRP A 485 7.11 -20.96 -7.99
N VAL A 486 7.51 -20.34 -9.09
CA VAL A 486 6.88 -19.13 -9.62
C VAL A 486 5.78 -19.56 -10.60
N THR A 487 4.55 -19.73 -10.11
CA THR A 487 3.44 -20.28 -10.92
C THR A 487 2.36 -19.27 -11.26
N ASP A 488 2.31 -18.15 -10.54
CA ASP A 488 1.28 -17.13 -10.71
C ASP A 488 1.86 -15.75 -11.03
N GLN A 489 0.99 -14.88 -11.54
CA GLN A 489 1.32 -13.53 -11.95
C GLN A 489 1.80 -12.66 -10.78
N THR A 490 1.16 -12.78 -9.62
CA THR A 490 1.50 -11.98 -8.42
C THR A 490 2.89 -12.31 -7.88
N THR A 491 3.32 -13.57 -7.96
CA THR A 491 4.68 -14.00 -7.61
C THR A 491 5.69 -13.52 -8.65
N HIS A 492 5.35 -13.55 -9.94
CA HIS A 492 6.18 -12.94 -10.98
C HIS A 492 6.38 -11.43 -10.74
N GLN A 493 5.31 -10.73 -10.41
CA GLN A 493 5.34 -9.30 -10.09
C GLN A 493 6.20 -9.01 -8.86
N ALA A 494 5.98 -9.75 -7.76
CA ALA A 494 6.78 -9.61 -6.54
C ALA A 494 8.28 -9.85 -6.79
N LEU A 495 8.61 -10.89 -7.56
CA LEU A 495 10.00 -11.17 -7.91
C LEU A 495 10.59 -10.07 -8.81
N ARG A 496 9.86 -9.61 -9.83
CA ARG A 496 10.29 -8.53 -10.71
C ARG A 496 10.62 -7.26 -9.92
N ASP A 497 9.69 -6.85 -9.07
CA ASP A 497 9.80 -5.63 -8.28
C ASP A 497 10.96 -5.76 -7.28
N ARG A 498 11.13 -6.94 -6.68
CA ARG A 498 12.25 -7.21 -5.78
C ARG A 498 13.62 -7.10 -6.46
N LEU A 499 13.70 -7.55 -7.71
CA LEU A 499 14.92 -7.45 -8.51
C LEU A 499 15.16 -6.03 -9.06
N GLY A 500 14.20 -5.11 -8.93
CA GLY A 500 14.28 -3.76 -9.48
C GLY A 500 14.29 -3.73 -11.02
N LEU A 501 13.74 -4.76 -11.67
CA LEU A 501 13.78 -4.90 -13.12
C LEU A 501 12.49 -4.38 -13.76
N GLY A 502 12.61 -3.52 -14.77
CA GLY A 502 11.48 -3.20 -15.65
C GLY A 502 10.99 -4.46 -16.40
N LEU A 503 9.74 -4.46 -16.87
CA LEU A 503 9.13 -5.58 -17.60
C LEU A 503 10.01 -6.15 -18.71
N SER A 504 10.63 -5.28 -19.52
CA SER A 504 11.53 -5.71 -20.60
C SER A 504 12.74 -6.49 -20.07
N ALA A 505 13.47 -5.94 -19.09
CA ALA A 505 14.65 -6.59 -18.51
C ALA A 505 14.29 -7.88 -17.76
N TYR A 506 13.15 -7.88 -17.06
CA TYR A 506 12.63 -9.06 -16.36
C TYR A 506 12.24 -10.18 -17.33
N ALA A 507 11.62 -9.85 -18.46
CA ALA A 507 11.30 -10.82 -19.49
C ALA A 507 12.56 -11.45 -20.09
N THR A 508 13.62 -10.66 -20.31
CA THR A 508 14.93 -11.18 -20.76
C THR A 508 15.55 -12.10 -19.69
N TYR A 509 15.49 -11.71 -18.42
CA TYR A 509 15.92 -12.57 -17.31
C TYR A 509 15.19 -13.92 -17.29
N ILE A 510 13.86 -13.90 -17.42
CA ILE A 510 13.05 -15.13 -17.48
C ILE A 510 13.37 -15.94 -18.74
N GLU A 511 13.53 -15.31 -19.91
CA GLU A 511 13.87 -16.02 -21.15
C GLU A 511 15.18 -16.79 -21.00
N HIS A 512 16.17 -16.20 -20.32
CA HIS A 512 17.44 -16.85 -20.09
C HIS A 512 17.38 -17.93 -19.02
N ARG A 513 16.71 -17.66 -17.90
CA ARG A 513 16.74 -18.53 -16.73
C ARG A 513 15.64 -19.59 -16.76
N TRP A 514 14.41 -19.19 -17.11
CA TRP A 514 13.20 -20.01 -17.06
C TRP A 514 12.33 -19.87 -18.32
N PRO A 515 12.77 -20.35 -19.50
CA PRO A 515 12.08 -20.14 -20.76
C PRO A 515 10.60 -20.55 -20.77
N ALA A 516 10.23 -21.56 -19.97
CA ALA A 516 8.83 -22.00 -19.82
C ALA A 516 7.94 -20.90 -19.22
N GLN A 517 8.45 -20.17 -18.22
CA GLN A 517 7.72 -19.11 -17.53
C GLN A 517 7.54 -17.84 -18.38
N LEU A 518 8.37 -17.65 -19.42
CA LEU A 518 8.17 -16.56 -20.38
C LEU A 518 6.80 -16.66 -21.04
N THR A 519 6.31 -17.88 -21.31
CA THR A 519 4.98 -18.07 -21.91
C THR A 519 3.87 -17.59 -20.99
N ALA A 520 3.98 -17.86 -19.68
CA ALA A 520 3.02 -17.38 -18.69
C ALA A 520 3.02 -15.85 -18.62
N LEU A 521 4.21 -15.23 -18.57
CA LEU A 521 4.35 -13.77 -18.60
C LEU A 521 3.79 -13.14 -19.88
N VAL A 522 4.01 -13.75 -21.05
CA VAL A 522 3.47 -13.27 -22.33
C VAL A 522 1.95 -13.33 -22.35
N ASN A 523 1.37 -14.46 -21.94
CA ASN A 523 -0.10 -14.61 -21.87
C ASN A 523 -0.73 -13.59 -20.92
N ASP A 524 -0.03 -13.29 -19.82
CA ASP A 524 -0.44 -12.25 -18.89
C ASP A 524 -0.39 -10.85 -19.51
N CYS A 525 0.70 -10.50 -20.17
CA CYS A 525 0.80 -9.23 -20.90
C CYS A 525 -0.30 -9.07 -21.95
N VAL A 526 -0.69 -10.16 -22.62
CA VAL A 526 -1.82 -10.17 -23.56
C VAL A 526 -3.15 -9.92 -22.85
N ARG A 527 -3.40 -10.62 -21.75
CA ARG A 527 -4.61 -10.45 -20.92
C ARG A 527 -4.75 -9.01 -20.42
N ASN A 528 -3.66 -8.41 -19.98
CA ASN A 528 -3.60 -7.04 -19.48
C ASN A 528 -3.44 -6.00 -20.60
N ARG A 529 -3.55 -6.42 -21.87
CA ARG A 529 -3.44 -5.58 -23.07
C ARG A 529 -2.19 -4.68 -23.08
N VAL A 530 -1.05 -5.20 -22.62
CA VAL A 530 0.22 -4.47 -22.63
C VAL A 530 0.63 -4.20 -24.08
N THR A 531 0.53 -2.94 -24.49
CA THR A 531 0.87 -2.50 -25.85
C THR A 531 2.36 -2.36 -26.05
N LEU A 532 2.78 -2.32 -27.32
CA LEU A 532 4.17 -2.17 -27.72
C LEU A 532 4.81 -0.84 -27.22
N PRO A 533 4.11 0.32 -27.23
CA PRO A 533 4.62 1.54 -26.59
C PRO A 533 4.84 1.41 -25.08
N THR A 534 3.99 0.66 -24.37
CA THR A 534 4.18 0.41 -22.92
C THR A 534 5.41 -0.45 -22.67
N LEU A 535 5.62 -1.50 -23.47
CA LEU A 535 6.84 -2.31 -23.42
C LEU A 535 8.09 -1.47 -23.74
N PHE A 536 8.00 -0.57 -24.72
CA PHE A 536 9.09 0.32 -25.10
C PHE A 536 9.46 1.30 -23.98
N ARG A 537 8.48 1.93 -23.32
CA ARG A 537 8.75 2.78 -22.14
C ARG A 537 9.50 2.03 -21.05
N SER A 538 9.11 0.78 -20.78
CA SER A 538 9.84 -0.07 -19.84
C SER A 538 11.28 -0.38 -20.29
N TYR A 539 11.52 -0.54 -21.60
CA TYR A 539 12.86 -0.68 -22.16
C TYR A 539 13.69 0.61 -22.01
N GLU A 540 13.08 1.78 -22.22
CA GLU A 540 13.78 3.05 -22.12
C GLU A 540 14.24 3.38 -20.70
N GLN A 541 13.44 2.97 -19.70
CA GLN A 541 13.71 3.15 -18.27
C GLN A 541 14.76 2.20 -17.69
N GLN A 542 15.30 1.25 -18.47
CA GLN A 542 16.34 0.36 -17.98
C GLN A 542 17.60 1.14 -17.58
N SER A 543 18.13 0.83 -16.40
CA SER A 543 19.45 1.30 -15.95
C SER A 543 20.57 0.43 -16.54
N GLY A 544 21.70 1.04 -16.87
CA GLY A 544 22.87 0.33 -17.40
C GLY A 544 22.72 -0.12 -18.86
N VAL A 545 23.18 -1.34 -19.17
CA VAL A 545 23.17 -1.89 -20.52
C VAL A 545 21.76 -2.31 -20.90
N LYS A 546 21.16 -1.61 -21.87
CA LYS A 546 19.81 -1.88 -22.34
C LYS A 546 19.72 -3.27 -23.00
N ALA A 547 18.86 -4.13 -22.47
CA ALA A 547 18.53 -5.42 -23.02
C ALA A 547 17.21 -5.34 -23.80
N LEU A 548 17.20 -5.87 -25.02
CA LEU A 548 15.98 -5.99 -25.81
C LEU A 548 15.03 -7.00 -25.16
N PRO A 549 13.71 -6.71 -25.15
CA PRO A 549 12.72 -7.65 -24.68
C PRO A 549 12.72 -8.93 -25.54
N PRO A 550 12.33 -10.09 -24.98
CA PRO A 550 12.17 -11.32 -25.75
C PRO A 550 11.26 -11.12 -26.96
N ARG A 551 11.67 -11.68 -28.11
CA ARG A 551 10.92 -11.55 -29.37
C ARG A 551 9.46 -11.98 -29.22
N ARG A 552 9.20 -13.05 -28.46
CA ARG A 552 7.83 -13.56 -28.21
C ARG A 552 6.94 -12.51 -27.53
N LEU A 553 7.48 -11.76 -26.58
CA LEU A 553 6.75 -10.69 -25.89
C LEU A 553 6.49 -9.51 -26.83
N VAL A 554 7.49 -9.13 -27.64
CA VAL A 554 7.34 -8.06 -28.64
C VAL A 554 6.21 -8.36 -29.61
N LEU A 555 6.18 -9.57 -30.18
CA LEU A 555 5.14 -9.98 -31.13
C LEU A 555 3.74 -9.96 -30.49
N ALA A 556 3.62 -10.41 -29.24
CA ALA A 556 2.35 -10.38 -28.52
C ALA A 556 1.87 -8.94 -28.24
N CYS A 557 2.77 -8.04 -27.84
CA CYS A 557 2.45 -6.63 -27.67
C CYS A 557 2.12 -5.93 -29.01
N GLN A 558 2.79 -6.33 -30.10
CA GLN A 558 2.53 -5.81 -31.44
C GLN A 558 1.12 -6.14 -31.92
N ASP A 559 0.64 -7.37 -31.68
CA ASP A 559 -0.72 -7.80 -32.05
C ASP A 559 -1.83 -7.00 -31.36
N LEU A 560 -1.49 -6.34 -30.24
CA LEU A 560 -2.40 -5.49 -29.47
C LEU A 560 -2.27 -4.00 -29.81
N THR A 561 -1.39 -3.63 -30.74
CA THR A 561 -1.02 -2.25 -31.03
C THR A 561 -1.36 -1.90 -32.48
N TYR A 562 -1.93 -0.71 -32.72
CA TYR A 562 -2.17 -0.20 -34.06
C TYR A 562 -0.86 -0.01 -34.85
N ALA A 563 -0.95 0.11 -36.18
CA ALA A 563 0.19 0.18 -37.08
C ALA A 563 1.13 1.37 -36.79
N ASP A 564 0.58 2.58 -36.63
CA ASP A 564 1.40 3.79 -36.44
C ASP A 564 2.24 3.76 -35.16
N PRO A 565 1.69 3.40 -33.97
CA PRO A 565 2.52 3.23 -32.78
C PRO A 565 3.55 2.09 -32.91
N CYS A 566 3.27 1.05 -33.71
CA CYS A 566 4.26 0.01 -33.99
C CYS A 566 5.44 0.56 -34.79
N VAL A 567 5.19 1.34 -35.85
CA VAL A 567 6.24 2.01 -36.63
C VAL A 567 7.08 2.93 -35.75
N ALA A 568 6.42 3.70 -34.88
CA ALA A 568 7.07 4.63 -33.97
C ALA A 568 8.04 3.92 -33.02
N VAL A 569 7.67 2.76 -32.49
CA VAL A 569 8.52 1.97 -31.56
C VAL A 569 9.58 1.15 -32.29
N LEU A 570 9.18 0.36 -33.29
CA LEU A 570 10.05 -0.66 -33.90
C LEU A 570 11.22 -0.05 -34.70
N LYS A 571 11.18 1.24 -35.03
CA LYS A 571 12.32 1.94 -35.65
C LYS A 571 13.52 2.06 -34.71
N HIS A 572 13.30 1.90 -33.39
CA HIS A 572 14.32 1.98 -32.37
C HIS A 572 15.03 0.65 -32.09
N TRP A 573 14.58 -0.46 -32.69
CA TRP A 573 15.11 -1.80 -32.47
C TRP A 573 15.69 -2.39 -33.75
N PRO A 574 16.62 -3.36 -33.66
CA PRO A 574 17.20 -4.00 -34.84
C PRO A 574 16.15 -4.78 -35.66
N PRO A 575 16.42 -5.04 -36.95
CA PRO A 575 15.54 -5.84 -37.79
C PRO A 575 15.39 -7.27 -37.26
N ASP A 576 14.16 -7.79 -37.27
CA ASP A 576 13.82 -9.20 -37.07
C ASP A 576 12.78 -9.61 -38.11
N ALA A 577 12.94 -10.78 -38.71
CA ALA A 577 12.13 -11.21 -39.84
C ALA A 577 10.65 -11.41 -39.48
N ASP A 578 10.35 -11.90 -38.28
CA ASP A 578 8.96 -12.18 -37.87
C ASP A 578 8.24 -10.88 -37.48
N ILE A 579 8.94 -9.99 -36.76
CA ILE A 579 8.43 -8.66 -36.40
C ILE A 579 8.16 -7.84 -37.67
N ASP A 580 9.11 -7.83 -38.60
CA ASP A 580 9.02 -7.12 -39.87
C ASP A 580 7.89 -7.66 -40.76
N PHE A 581 7.73 -8.98 -40.79
CA PHE A 581 6.64 -9.62 -41.53
C PHE A 581 5.28 -9.17 -41.00
N ARG A 582 5.07 -9.19 -39.67
CA ARG A 582 3.82 -8.71 -39.07
C ARG A 582 3.59 -7.22 -39.32
N LEU A 583 4.62 -6.39 -39.16
CA LEU A 583 4.50 -4.96 -39.40
C LEU A 583 4.13 -4.66 -40.86
N LYS A 584 4.73 -5.37 -41.81
CA LYS A 584 4.40 -5.26 -43.24
C LYS A 584 2.94 -5.63 -43.53
N LEU A 585 2.40 -6.64 -42.86
CA LEU A 585 0.97 -6.98 -42.98
C LEU A 585 0.08 -5.87 -42.43
N CYS A 586 0.45 -5.27 -41.29
CA CYS A 586 -0.30 -4.18 -40.68
C CYS A 586 -0.32 -2.89 -41.52
N LEU A 587 0.80 -2.55 -42.19
CA LEU A 587 0.89 -1.34 -43.01
C LEU A 587 0.17 -1.44 -44.35
N GLY A 588 -0.05 -2.66 -44.88
CA GLY A 588 -0.77 -2.88 -46.14
C GLY A 588 -0.09 -2.35 -47.42
N ASN A 589 0.94 -1.50 -47.30
CA ASN A 589 1.63 -0.85 -48.42
C ASN A 589 3.14 -1.11 -48.41
N ARG A 590 3.69 -1.52 -49.57
CA ARG A 590 5.14 -1.77 -49.74
C ARG A 590 5.99 -0.52 -49.58
N LEU A 591 5.50 0.64 -49.99
CA LEU A 591 6.25 1.90 -49.93
C LEU A 591 6.43 2.39 -48.49
N GLU A 592 5.39 2.30 -47.67
CA GLU A 592 5.43 2.65 -46.25
C GLU A 592 6.41 1.76 -45.48
N PHE A 593 6.37 0.44 -45.73
CA PHE A 593 7.32 -0.48 -45.11
C PHE A 593 8.77 -0.21 -45.55
N ALA A 594 9.01 0.13 -46.83
CA ALA A 594 10.34 0.52 -47.30
C ALA A 594 10.83 1.82 -46.64
N GLY A 595 9.94 2.82 -46.50
CA GLY A 595 10.22 4.05 -45.77
C GLY A 595 10.58 3.79 -44.30
N PHE A 596 9.82 2.92 -43.62
CA PHE A 596 10.13 2.47 -42.27
C PHE A 596 11.52 1.81 -42.17
N GLN A 597 11.86 0.90 -43.09
CA GLN A 597 13.17 0.23 -43.08
C GLN A 597 14.32 1.22 -43.23
N LEU A 598 14.16 2.24 -44.08
CA LEU A 598 15.15 3.31 -44.25
C LEU A 598 15.29 4.13 -42.96
N ALA A 599 14.17 4.55 -42.36
CA ALA A 599 14.15 5.31 -41.11
C ALA A 599 14.82 4.56 -39.95
N ARG A 600 14.49 3.27 -39.79
CA ARG A 600 15.11 2.39 -38.79
C ARG A 600 16.62 2.27 -39.00
N ARG A 601 17.08 2.06 -40.24
CA ARG A 601 18.53 1.98 -40.55
C ARG A 601 19.25 3.27 -40.19
N ALA A 602 18.69 4.43 -40.56
CA ALA A 602 19.26 5.73 -40.22
C ALA A 602 19.33 5.94 -38.70
N TYR A 603 18.27 5.55 -37.98
CA TYR A 603 18.23 5.65 -36.53
C TYR A 603 19.27 4.75 -35.83
N LEU A 604 19.34 3.46 -36.20
CA LEU A 604 20.32 2.54 -35.62
C LEU A 604 21.77 2.94 -35.94
N PHE A 605 22.02 3.49 -37.14
CA PHE A 605 23.33 4.01 -37.51
C PHE A 605 23.77 5.17 -36.60
N THR A 606 22.85 6.11 -36.33
CA THR A 606 23.12 7.28 -35.48
C THR A 606 23.18 6.95 -33.99
N HIS A 607 22.54 5.86 -33.55
CA HIS A 607 22.43 5.44 -32.15
C HIS A 607 23.20 4.14 -31.84
N ARG A 608 24.21 3.82 -32.65
CA ARG A 608 24.94 2.53 -32.60
C ARG A 608 25.55 2.19 -31.24
N ARG A 609 25.88 3.20 -30.43
CA ARG A 609 26.49 3.05 -29.10
C ARG A 609 25.48 2.90 -27.96
N SER A 610 24.25 3.37 -28.14
CA SER A 610 23.24 3.42 -27.07
C SER A 610 22.16 2.35 -27.21
N ILE A 611 22.13 1.62 -28.33
CA ILE A 611 21.07 0.67 -28.65
C ILE A 611 21.67 -0.66 -29.11
N PRO A 612 21.14 -1.82 -28.66
CA PRO A 612 21.53 -3.12 -29.17
C PRO A 612 21.38 -3.22 -30.68
N GLN A 613 22.42 -3.72 -31.35
CA GLN A 613 22.46 -3.81 -32.81
C GLN A 613 21.90 -5.13 -33.35
N GLU A 614 21.72 -6.13 -32.49
CA GLU A 614 21.18 -7.44 -32.84
C GLU A 614 20.21 -7.90 -31.74
N TRP A 615 19.24 -8.72 -32.13
CA TRP A 615 18.37 -9.40 -31.17
C TRP A 615 19.17 -10.46 -30.38
N PRO A 616 18.80 -10.72 -29.11
CA PRO A 616 19.39 -11.82 -28.35
C PRO A 616 19.24 -13.12 -29.12
N LYS A 617 20.34 -13.87 -29.27
CA LYS A 617 20.29 -15.17 -29.94
C LYS A 617 19.58 -16.17 -29.01
N PRO A 618 18.66 -17.02 -29.53
CA PRO A 618 18.03 -18.05 -28.71
C PRO A 618 19.10 -18.95 -28.07
N LEU A 619 19.00 -19.15 -26.76
CA LEU A 619 19.85 -20.11 -26.05
C LEU A 619 19.66 -21.50 -26.67
N GLY A 620 20.74 -22.05 -27.23
CA GLY A 620 20.73 -23.31 -27.98
C GLY A 620 21.06 -23.18 -29.46
N SER A 621 21.14 -21.96 -30.02
CA SER A 621 21.59 -21.74 -31.40
C SER A 621 23.12 -21.66 -31.55
N THR A 622 23.89 -22.01 -30.51
CA THR A 622 25.32 -22.28 -30.68
C THR A 622 25.42 -23.49 -31.59
N LYS A 623 25.59 -23.24 -32.89
CA LYS A 623 26.08 -24.24 -33.83
C LYS A 623 27.24 -24.94 -33.13
N ARG A 624 27.06 -26.21 -32.73
CA ARG A 624 28.20 -27.08 -32.44
C ARG A 624 29.10 -26.91 -33.65
N LYS A 625 30.26 -26.27 -33.46
CA LYS A 625 31.29 -26.30 -34.50
C LYS A 625 31.54 -27.79 -34.76
N PRO A 626 31.49 -28.24 -36.03
CA PRO A 626 31.74 -29.64 -36.35
C PRO A 626 33.10 -30.08 -35.84
#